data_AF-A0A062IHM3-F1
#
_entry.id   AF-A0A062IHM3-F1
#
_cell.length_a   1.000
_cell.length_b   1.000
_cell.length_c   1.000
_cell.angle_alpha   90.00
_cell.angle_beta   90.00
_cell.angle_gamma   90.00
#
_symmetry.space_group_name_H-M   'P 1'
#
loop_
_entity.id
_entity.type
_entity.pdbx_description
1 polymer ?
#
loop_
_entity_poly.entity_id
_entity_poly.type
_entity_poly.pdbx_seq_one_letter_code
_entity_poly.pdbx_strand_id
1 'polypeptide(L)'
;MRQFTSLQVAILALGSLCFSSAYAGSTLVPMSDAELSATRGQALMSMSYIAPNDSANLEKLRDSSSNVGFFKLSLDADVELNTNIRKLQLGCGGANGAGACDIDIDNLSLSGLSNTNDGRASSSAKITNPFIEFAIKNPNSTALREVTGLRVSAEAIEGLLTFGTGDCSKFCVST
;
A
#
# COMPACT_ATOMS: atom_id res chain seq x y z
N MET A 1 -67.34 -23.55 -26.65
CA MET A 1 -66.20 -24.19 -25.95
C MET A 1 -64.90 -24.27 -26.77
N ARG A 2 -64.71 -23.52 -27.88
CA ARG A 2 -63.47 -23.53 -28.70
C ARG A 2 -62.55 -22.31 -28.51
N GLN A 3 -62.97 -21.28 -27.76
CA GLN A 3 -62.19 -20.03 -27.58
C GLN A 3 -61.23 -20.05 -26.38
N PHE A 4 -61.50 -20.87 -25.35
CA PHE A 4 -60.65 -20.95 -24.16
C PHE A 4 -59.36 -21.75 -24.41
N THR A 5 -59.40 -22.76 -25.28
CA THR A 5 -58.21 -23.57 -25.65
C THR A 5 -57.24 -22.82 -26.54
N SER A 6 -57.71 -21.95 -27.44
CA SER A 6 -56.85 -21.10 -28.28
C SER A 6 -56.14 -20.01 -27.48
N LEU A 7 -56.77 -19.50 -26.42
CA LEU A 7 -56.18 -18.48 -25.55
C LEU A 7 -55.05 -19.07 -24.69
N GLN A 8 -55.21 -20.29 -24.17
CA GLN A 8 -54.17 -20.98 -23.41
C GLN A 8 -52.95 -21.34 -24.27
N VAL A 9 -53.17 -21.74 -25.53
CA VAL A 9 -52.07 -22.01 -26.48
C VAL A 9 -51.34 -20.71 -26.88
N ALA A 10 -52.06 -19.60 -27.04
CA ALA A 10 -51.47 -18.30 -27.32
C ALA A 10 -50.61 -17.77 -26.15
N ILE A 11 -51.04 -17.97 -24.90
CA ILE A 11 -50.28 -17.57 -23.71
C ILE A 11 -49.03 -18.43 -23.51
N LEU A 12 -49.11 -19.75 -23.79
CA LEU A 12 -47.94 -20.63 -23.74
C LEU A 12 -46.90 -20.28 -24.82
N ALA A 13 -47.35 -19.91 -26.03
CA ALA A 13 -46.48 -19.49 -27.12
C ALA A 13 -45.81 -18.13 -26.85
N LEU A 14 -46.53 -17.17 -26.25
CA LEU A 14 -45.98 -15.87 -25.86
C LEU A 14 -44.98 -15.99 -24.68
N GLY A 15 -45.26 -16.88 -23.72
CA GLY A 15 -44.36 -17.11 -22.58
C GLY A 15 -43.00 -17.71 -22.98
N SER A 16 -42.96 -18.50 -24.05
CA SER A 16 -41.71 -19.11 -24.55
C SER A 16 -40.82 -18.13 -25.34
N LEU A 17 -41.35 -16.99 -25.78
CA LEU A 17 -40.61 -15.91 -26.45
C LEU A 17 -39.98 -14.90 -25.48
N CYS A 18 -40.35 -14.95 -24.20
CA CYS A 18 -39.86 -14.03 -23.16
C CYS A 18 -38.72 -14.59 -22.30
N PHE A 19 -38.13 -15.74 -22.66
CA PHE A 19 -36.85 -16.15 -22.09
C PHE A 19 -35.74 -15.27 -22.68
N SER A 20 -35.58 -14.08 -22.09
CA SER A 20 -34.34 -13.33 -22.19
C SER A 20 -33.23 -14.22 -21.64
N SER A 21 -32.50 -14.89 -22.55
CA SER A 21 -31.19 -15.42 -22.24
C SER A 21 -30.35 -14.25 -21.77
N ALA A 22 -30.24 -14.09 -20.44
CA ALA A 22 -29.25 -13.24 -19.82
C ALA A 22 -27.90 -13.88 -20.11
N TYR A 23 -27.35 -13.57 -21.29
CA TYR A 23 -25.93 -13.75 -21.54
C TYR A 23 -25.23 -12.84 -20.54
N ALA A 24 -24.68 -13.43 -19.48
CA ALA A 24 -23.56 -12.85 -18.77
C ALA A 24 -22.38 -12.86 -19.75
N GLY A 25 -22.43 -11.97 -20.75
CA GLY A 25 -21.27 -11.62 -21.55
C GLY A 25 -20.21 -11.19 -20.55
N SER A 26 -19.03 -11.77 -20.65
CA SER A 26 -17.86 -11.40 -19.89
C SER A 26 -17.64 -9.89 -19.98
N THR A 27 -18.14 -9.14 -19.00
CA THR A 27 -17.97 -7.68 -18.91
C THR A 27 -16.55 -7.31 -18.48
N LEU A 28 -15.70 -8.31 -18.26
CA LEU A 28 -14.27 -8.15 -18.16
C LEU A 28 -13.70 -8.09 -19.58
N VAL A 29 -13.49 -6.87 -20.07
CA VAL A 29 -12.76 -6.62 -21.31
C VAL A 29 -11.27 -6.79 -21.00
N PRO A 30 -10.56 -7.74 -21.64
CA PRO A 30 -9.11 -7.82 -21.50
C PRO A 30 -8.50 -6.57 -22.12
N MET A 31 -7.81 -5.77 -21.31
CA MET A 31 -7.07 -4.59 -21.77
C MET A 31 -5.59 -4.95 -21.86
N SER A 32 -4.96 -4.57 -22.97
CA SER A 32 -3.51 -4.63 -23.14
C SER A 32 -2.82 -3.56 -22.30
N ASP A 33 -1.53 -3.73 -22.00
CA ASP A 33 -0.72 -2.76 -21.26
C ASP A 33 -0.75 -1.35 -21.89
N ALA A 34 -0.89 -1.27 -23.22
CA ALA A 34 -1.03 -0.02 -23.95
C ALA A 34 -2.38 0.67 -23.65
N GLU A 35 -3.47 -0.09 -23.54
CA GLU A 35 -4.80 0.42 -23.19
C GLU A 35 -4.91 0.77 -21.70
N LEU A 36 -4.25 0.01 -20.82
CA LEU A 36 -4.06 0.37 -19.41
C LEU A 36 -3.29 1.67 -19.27
N SER A 37 -2.20 1.87 -20.03
CA SER A 37 -1.43 3.11 -20.04
C SER A 37 -2.18 4.30 -20.65
N ALA A 38 -3.14 4.08 -21.55
CA ALA A 38 -3.93 5.13 -22.17
C ALA A 38 -5.02 5.69 -21.22
N THR A 39 -5.38 4.94 -20.19
CA THR A 39 -6.35 5.35 -19.17
C THR A 39 -5.67 6.28 -18.16
N ARG A 40 -5.76 7.60 -18.40
CA ARG A 40 -5.22 8.63 -17.52
C ARG A 40 -6.17 8.91 -16.35
N GLY A 41 -5.98 8.21 -15.23
CA GLY A 41 -6.45 8.67 -13.92
C GLY A 41 -5.37 9.53 -13.24
N GLN A 42 -5.76 10.41 -12.31
CA GLN A 42 -4.78 10.95 -11.34
C GLN A 42 -4.25 9.74 -10.54
N ALA A 43 -2.99 9.38 -10.76
CA ALA A 43 -2.39 8.24 -10.11
C ALA A 43 -2.15 8.60 -8.64
N LEU A 44 -2.99 8.06 -7.77
CA LEU A 44 -2.87 8.18 -6.32
C LEU A 44 -1.49 7.72 -5.82
N MET A 45 -0.89 6.74 -6.51
CA MET A 45 0.46 6.24 -6.23
C MET A 45 1.41 6.61 -7.37
N SER A 46 2.55 7.23 -7.03
CA SER A 46 3.62 7.59 -7.96
C SER A 46 4.88 6.77 -7.66
N MET A 47 5.53 6.27 -8.71
CA MET A 47 6.79 5.55 -8.60
C MET A 47 7.89 6.35 -9.27
N SER A 48 9.00 6.57 -8.56
CA SER A 48 10.21 7.22 -9.07
C SER A 48 11.42 6.33 -8.83
N TYR A 49 12.33 6.28 -9.80
CA TYR A 49 13.58 5.54 -9.71
C TYR A 49 14.75 6.48 -9.91
N ILE A 50 15.73 6.42 -9.00
CA ILE A 50 17.01 7.15 -9.11
C ILE A 50 18.10 6.12 -9.34
N ALA A 51 18.79 6.23 -10.48
CA ALA A 51 19.85 5.31 -10.84
C ALA A 51 21.12 5.51 -9.97
N PRO A 52 21.97 4.48 -9.83
CA PRO A 52 23.23 4.59 -9.08
C PRO A 52 24.16 5.71 -9.55
N ASN A 53 24.16 5.99 -10.85
CA ASN A 53 25.00 6.99 -11.51
C ASN A 53 24.29 8.35 -11.71
N ASP A 54 23.05 8.49 -11.26
CA ASP A 54 22.26 9.72 -11.38
C ASP A 54 22.88 10.85 -10.52
N SER A 55 22.79 12.09 -10.99
CA SER A 55 23.27 13.25 -10.24
C SER A 55 22.42 13.55 -9.00
N ALA A 56 21.15 13.12 -8.99
CA ALA A 56 20.26 13.22 -7.84
C ALA A 56 20.56 12.17 -6.75
N ASN A 57 21.41 11.18 -7.03
CA ASN A 57 21.76 10.13 -6.09
C ASN A 57 22.79 10.62 -5.05
N LEU A 58 22.35 10.84 -3.82
CA LEU A 58 23.21 11.30 -2.73
C LEU A 58 24.18 10.22 -2.21
N GLU A 59 23.94 8.93 -2.48
CA GLU A 59 24.88 7.87 -2.09
C GLU A 59 26.21 7.97 -2.82
N LYS A 60 26.23 8.54 -4.02
CA LYS A 60 27.46 8.83 -4.76
C LYS A 60 28.40 9.77 -3.98
N LEU A 61 27.84 10.68 -3.18
CA LEU A 61 28.60 11.62 -2.33
C LEU A 61 29.18 10.93 -1.10
N ARG A 62 28.49 9.91 -0.57
CA ARG A 62 28.97 9.11 0.57
C ARG A 62 30.01 8.07 0.13
N ASP A 63 29.74 7.38 -0.98
CA ASP A 63 30.60 6.35 -1.56
C ASP A 63 30.41 6.33 -3.08
N SER A 64 31.39 6.89 -3.80
CA SER A 64 31.37 6.96 -5.27
C SER A 64 31.53 5.61 -5.97
N SER A 65 31.85 4.54 -5.23
CA SER A 65 31.89 3.16 -5.72
C SER A 65 30.60 2.39 -5.43
N SER A 66 29.66 2.99 -4.69
CA SER A 66 28.39 2.35 -4.36
C SER A 66 27.48 2.27 -5.59
N ASN A 67 27.11 1.04 -5.97
CA ASN A 67 26.18 0.77 -7.07
C ASN A 67 24.74 0.67 -6.55
N VAL A 68 24.30 1.67 -5.78
CA VAL A 68 22.99 1.67 -5.09
C VAL A 68 22.02 2.58 -5.82
N GLY A 69 20.90 2.02 -6.29
CA GLY A 69 19.77 2.76 -6.86
C GLY A 69 18.61 2.83 -5.88
N PHE A 70 17.75 3.84 -6.02
CA PHE A 70 16.62 4.06 -5.13
C PHE A 70 15.30 3.91 -5.87
N PHE A 71 14.42 3.07 -5.35
CA PHE A 71 13.05 2.91 -5.84
C PHE A 71 12.11 3.50 -4.81
N LYS A 72 11.49 4.64 -5.13
CA LYS A 72 10.55 5.33 -4.25
C LYS A 72 9.13 5.21 -4.78
N LEU A 73 8.25 4.65 -3.96
CA LEU A 73 6.80 4.63 -4.15
C LEU A 73 6.19 5.66 -3.21
N SER A 74 5.54 6.69 -3.75
CA SER A 74 4.90 7.76 -2.98
C SER A 74 3.39 7.72 -3.19
N LEU A 75 2.64 8.05 -2.15
CA LEU A 75 1.19 8.17 -2.16
C LEU A 75 0.86 9.66 -2.05
N ASP A 76 0.13 10.21 -3.02
CA ASP A 76 -0.30 11.62 -3.02
C ASP A 76 -1.63 11.73 -2.27
N ALA A 77 -1.57 11.68 -0.93
CA ALA A 77 -2.72 11.72 -0.05
C ALA A 77 -2.36 12.12 1.39
N ASP A 78 -3.37 12.67 2.08
CA ASP A 78 -3.40 12.77 3.53
C ASP A 78 -3.97 11.46 4.11
N VAL A 79 -3.14 10.70 4.82
CA VAL A 79 -3.52 9.45 5.47
C VAL A 79 -3.73 9.72 6.96
N GLU A 80 -4.95 9.54 7.44
CA GLU A 80 -5.27 9.56 8.86
C GLU A 80 -5.26 8.13 9.41
N LEU A 81 -4.30 7.83 10.30
CA LEU A 81 -4.09 6.49 10.83
C LEU A 81 -4.07 6.49 12.35
N ASN A 82 -4.98 5.72 12.95
CA ASN A 82 -4.93 5.33 14.36
C ASN A 82 -4.69 3.82 14.42
N THR A 83 -3.54 3.41 14.95
CA THR A 83 -3.20 1.99 15.07
C THR A 83 -2.68 1.65 16.46
N ASN A 84 -3.08 0.47 16.92
CA ASN A 84 -2.54 -0.18 18.10
C ASN A 84 -2.11 -1.59 17.69
N ILE A 85 -0.81 -1.79 17.64
CA ILE A 85 -0.14 -3.01 17.21
C ILE A 85 0.47 -3.65 18.43
N ARG A 86 -0.10 -4.78 18.85
CA ARG A 86 0.40 -5.56 20.00
C ARG A 86 1.87 -5.95 19.81
N LYS A 87 2.26 -6.33 18.59
CA LYS A 87 3.61 -6.78 18.28
C LYS A 87 3.96 -6.50 16.82
N LEU A 88 4.96 -5.67 16.56
CA LEU A 88 5.54 -5.44 15.25
C LEU A 88 6.85 -6.21 15.18
N GLN A 89 6.88 -7.28 14.38
CA GLN A 89 8.11 -8.04 14.17
C GLN A 89 8.49 -8.08 12.69
N LEU A 90 9.76 -7.80 12.39
CA LEU A 90 10.32 -7.89 11.05
C LEU A 90 11.60 -8.72 11.10
N GLY A 91 11.83 -9.51 10.05
CA GLY A 91 13.03 -10.34 9.94
C GLY A 91 13.07 -11.54 10.90
N CYS A 92 11.91 -11.97 11.42
CA CYS A 92 11.85 -13.16 12.27
C CYS A 92 12.15 -14.43 11.48
N GLY A 93 13.13 -15.21 11.95
CA GLY A 93 13.37 -16.55 11.42
C GLY A 93 14.18 -16.60 10.12
N GLY A 94 15.21 -15.75 10.00
CA GLY A 94 16.19 -15.78 8.91
C GLY A 94 17.60 -16.16 9.38
N ALA A 95 18.62 -15.46 8.88
CA ALA A 95 20.04 -15.64 9.24
C ALA A 95 20.34 -15.50 10.75
N ASN A 96 19.43 -14.87 11.50
CA ASN A 96 19.53 -14.66 12.95
C ASN A 96 19.05 -15.87 13.79
N GLY A 97 18.50 -16.92 13.17
CA GLY A 97 18.02 -18.13 13.87
C GLY A 97 16.56 -18.07 14.31
N ALA A 98 16.04 -19.20 14.80
CA ALA A 98 14.65 -19.31 15.24
C ALA A 98 14.41 -18.43 16.49
N GLY A 99 13.46 -17.50 16.39
CA GLY A 99 13.06 -16.63 17.50
C GLY A 99 13.82 -15.30 17.62
N ALA A 100 14.81 -15.05 16.76
CA ALA A 100 15.44 -13.73 16.63
C ALA A 100 14.80 -12.97 15.46
N CYS A 101 14.33 -11.76 15.73
CA CYS A 101 13.79 -10.83 14.74
C CYS A 101 14.70 -9.59 14.69
N ASP A 102 14.90 -9.02 13.51
CA ASP A 102 15.70 -7.80 13.33
C ASP A 102 15.02 -6.59 13.98
N ILE A 103 13.69 -6.55 13.93
CA ILE A 103 12.87 -5.58 14.63
C ILE A 103 11.84 -6.37 15.42
N ASP A 104 11.80 -6.20 16.73
CA ASP A 104 10.75 -6.72 17.60
C ASP A 104 10.29 -5.62 18.56
N ILE A 105 9.10 -5.07 18.31
CA ILE A 105 8.52 -3.98 19.10
C ILE A 105 7.17 -4.43 19.63
N ASP A 106 7.07 -4.54 20.95
CA ASP A 106 5.81 -4.77 21.64
C ASP A 106 5.05 -3.44 21.90
N ASN A 107 3.72 -3.50 21.84
CA ASN A 107 2.81 -2.39 22.15
C ASN A 107 3.12 -1.10 21.38
N LEU A 108 3.32 -1.22 20.07
CA LEU A 108 3.45 -0.08 19.19
C LEU A 108 2.08 0.57 18.96
N SER A 109 1.94 1.85 19.23
CA SER A 109 0.73 2.61 18.93
C SER A 109 1.07 3.92 18.23
N LEU A 110 0.28 4.25 17.23
CA LEU A 110 0.31 5.51 16.52
C LEU A 110 -1.07 6.16 16.66
N SER A 111 -1.10 7.37 17.22
CA SER A 111 -2.34 8.13 17.47
C SER A 111 -2.17 9.59 17.08
N GLY A 112 -3.26 10.34 17.08
CA GLY A 112 -3.20 11.81 17.00
C GLY A 112 -2.54 12.45 18.22
N LEU A 113 -2.37 13.77 18.15
CA LEU A 113 -1.81 14.60 19.22
C LEU A 113 -2.85 14.78 20.33
N SER A 114 -2.74 13.99 21.41
CA SER A 114 -3.56 14.16 22.60
C SER A 114 -2.83 13.71 23.85
N ASN A 115 -3.11 14.39 24.97
CA ASN A 115 -2.53 14.12 26.28
C ASN A 115 -3.38 13.15 27.12
N THR A 116 -4.51 12.68 26.61
CA THR A 116 -5.40 11.74 27.32
C THR A 116 -5.55 10.43 26.54
N ASN A 117 -5.72 9.32 27.25
CA ASN A 117 -5.89 8.00 26.62
C ASN A 117 -7.12 7.97 25.69
N ASP A 118 -8.25 8.52 26.14
CA ASP A 118 -9.47 8.60 25.33
C ASP A 118 -9.25 9.47 24.09
N GLY A 119 -8.56 10.60 24.25
CA GLY A 119 -8.24 11.49 23.14
C GLY A 119 -7.28 10.87 22.13
N ARG A 120 -6.37 10.00 22.56
CA ARG A 120 -5.49 9.22 21.67
C ARG A 120 -6.24 8.08 20.97
N ALA A 121 -7.17 7.42 21.65
CA ALA A 121 -8.03 6.41 21.05
C ALA A 121 -9.02 7.01 20.02
N SER A 122 -9.40 8.27 20.19
CA SER A 122 -10.33 8.97 19.32
C SER A 122 -9.67 9.86 18.26
N SER A 123 -8.34 9.93 18.19
CA SER A 123 -7.62 10.78 17.23
C SER A 123 -6.64 9.97 16.38
N SER A 124 -6.55 10.30 15.11
CA SER A 124 -5.64 9.67 14.15
C SER A 124 -4.39 10.51 13.96
N ALA A 125 -3.25 9.85 13.74
CA ALA A 125 -2.06 10.54 13.26
C ALA A 125 -2.28 10.95 11.80
N LYS A 126 -1.92 12.17 11.45
CA LYS A 126 -1.99 12.67 10.08
C LYS A 126 -0.64 12.45 9.40
N ILE A 127 -0.64 11.73 8.29
CA ILE A 127 0.53 11.41 7.49
C ILE A 127 0.31 11.99 6.10
N THR A 128 0.97 13.09 5.79
CA THR A 128 0.84 13.78 4.50
C THR A 128 1.90 13.28 3.54
N ASN A 129 1.46 12.78 2.39
CA ASN A 129 2.30 12.29 1.30
C ASN A 129 3.32 11.21 1.73
N PRO A 130 2.86 10.05 2.24
CA PRO A 130 3.75 8.99 2.64
C PRO A 130 4.47 8.37 1.44
N PHE A 131 5.69 7.91 1.67
CA PHE A 131 6.49 7.18 0.69
C PHE A 131 7.31 6.07 1.33
N ILE A 132 7.57 5.04 0.53
CA ILE A 132 8.48 3.95 0.84
C ILE A 132 9.56 3.95 -0.23
N GLU A 133 10.81 3.95 0.22
CA GLU A 133 11.99 3.96 -0.63
C GLU A 133 12.88 2.76 -0.32
N PHE A 134 13.18 1.97 -1.34
CA PHE A 134 14.11 0.84 -1.24
C PHE A 134 15.45 1.21 -1.85
N ALA A 135 16.51 1.01 -1.07
CA ALA A 135 17.88 1.12 -1.55
C ALA A 135 18.33 -0.26 -2.07
N ILE A 136 18.59 -0.35 -3.37
CA ILE A 136 18.94 -1.60 -4.05
C ILE A 136 20.35 -1.50 -4.60
N LYS A 137 21.24 -2.38 -4.13
CA LYS A 137 22.58 -2.57 -4.67
C LYS A 137 22.53 -3.45 -5.91
N ASN A 138 23.34 -3.09 -6.91
CA ASN A 138 23.41 -3.72 -8.23
C ASN A 138 22.05 -3.79 -8.96
N PRO A 139 21.32 -2.68 -9.12
CA PRO A 139 19.99 -2.70 -9.73
C PRO A 139 20.00 -3.19 -11.19
N ASN A 140 21.16 -3.27 -11.86
CA ASN A 140 21.26 -3.76 -13.23
C ASN A 140 21.53 -5.27 -13.35
N SER A 141 21.85 -5.97 -12.26
CA SER A 141 22.17 -7.42 -12.29
C SER A 141 21.10 -8.24 -11.57
N THR A 142 20.26 -8.95 -12.32
CA THR A 142 19.16 -9.76 -11.76
C THR A 142 19.60 -10.83 -10.76
N ALA A 143 20.85 -11.30 -10.82
CA ALA A 143 21.40 -12.30 -9.90
C ALA A 143 22.11 -11.71 -8.67
N LEU A 144 22.52 -10.43 -8.72
CA LEU A 144 23.29 -9.76 -7.66
C LEU A 144 22.53 -8.58 -7.04
N ARG A 145 21.25 -8.41 -7.38
CA ARG A 145 20.36 -7.41 -6.80
C ARG A 145 20.14 -7.72 -5.33
N GLU A 146 20.48 -6.76 -4.48
CA GLU A 146 20.36 -6.87 -3.04
C GLU A 146 19.66 -5.63 -2.50
N VAL A 147 18.67 -5.81 -1.63
CA VAL A 147 18.06 -4.69 -0.90
C VAL A 147 18.97 -4.37 0.29
N THR A 148 19.65 -3.24 0.22
CA THR A 148 20.59 -2.78 1.25
C THR A 148 19.91 -1.90 2.30
N GLY A 149 18.75 -1.34 1.98
CA GLY A 149 18.04 -0.48 2.92
C GLY A 149 16.57 -0.27 2.57
N LEU A 150 15.81 0.09 3.60
CA LEU A 150 14.42 0.49 3.54
C LEU A 150 14.28 1.83 4.25
N ARG A 151 13.62 2.77 3.60
CA ARG A 151 13.20 4.03 4.18
C ARG A 151 11.70 4.15 4.06
N VAL A 152 11.04 4.43 5.17
CA VAL A 152 9.61 4.74 5.23
C VAL A 152 9.48 6.12 5.85
N SER A 153 8.83 7.04 5.15
CA SER A 153 8.71 8.43 5.61
C SER A 153 7.51 9.07 4.94
N ALA A 154 7.21 10.31 5.31
CA ALA A 154 6.23 11.14 4.63
C ALA A 154 6.78 12.56 4.48
N GLU A 155 6.04 13.44 3.82
CA GLU A 155 6.34 14.88 3.81
C GLU A 155 6.14 15.48 5.21
N ALA A 156 5.03 15.13 5.86
CA ALA A 156 4.75 15.49 7.25
C ALA A 156 4.08 14.33 7.99
N ILE A 157 4.44 14.16 9.26
CA ILE A 157 3.82 13.19 10.17
C ILE A 157 3.46 13.94 11.45
N GLU A 158 2.17 14.09 11.71
CA GLU A 158 1.63 14.69 12.92
C GLU A 158 0.93 13.62 13.75
N GLY A 159 1.56 13.19 14.83
CA GLY A 159 1.00 12.17 15.71
C GLY A 159 1.95 11.77 16.81
N LEU A 160 1.46 10.92 17.72
CA LEU A 160 2.23 10.34 18.81
C LEU A 160 2.53 8.88 18.49
N LEU A 161 3.82 8.56 18.40
CA LEU A 161 4.32 7.19 18.33
C LEU A 161 4.73 6.73 19.73
N THR A 162 4.14 5.66 20.22
CA THR A 162 4.49 5.05 21.51
C THR A 162 4.81 3.58 21.33
N PHE A 163 5.82 3.10 22.05
CA PHE A 163 6.24 1.70 22.03
C PHE A 163 6.52 1.22 23.46
N GLY A 164 6.23 -0.05 23.73
CA GLY A 164 6.36 -0.63 25.07
C GLY A 164 5.22 -0.26 26.02
N THR A 165 5.38 -0.64 27.28
CA THR A 165 4.41 -0.37 28.37
C THR A 165 4.72 0.89 29.16
N GLY A 166 5.72 1.67 28.75
CA GLY A 166 6.06 2.94 29.35
C GLY A 166 5.35 4.08 28.61
N ASP A 167 4.66 4.94 29.35
CA ASP A 167 4.14 6.19 28.82
C ASP A 167 5.31 6.99 28.22
N CYS A 168 5.28 7.22 26.91
CA CYS A 168 6.45 7.68 26.16
C CYS A 168 6.81 9.12 26.54
N SER A 169 7.94 9.31 27.23
CA SER A 169 8.59 10.61 27.44
C SER A 169 9.69 10.92 26.42
N LYS A 170 9.91 10.08 25.39
CA LYS A 170 11.10 10.23 24.53
C LYS A 170 11.03 9.55 23.15
N PHE A 171 10.06 9.93 22.33
CA PHE A 171 10.26 10.04 20.88
C PHE A 171 9.17 10.93 20.25
N CYS A 172 9.29 12.25 20.46
CA CYS A 172 8.60 13.23 19.62
C CYS A 172 9.53 13.52 18.44
N VAL A 173 9.20 13.03 17.24
CA VAL A 173 9.78 13.60 16.02
C VAL A 173 9.06 14.91 15.77
N SER A 174 9.57 15.99 16.38
CA SER A 174 9.36 17.32 15.85
C SER A 174 10.35 17.51 14.71
N THR A 175 9.85 17.99 13.59
CA THR A 175 10.63 18.69 12.56
C THR A 175 11.65 19.64 13.18
#